data_AF-A0A954HJP3-F1
#
_entry.id   AF-A0A954HJP3-F1
#
_cell.length_a   1.000
_cell.length_b   1.000
_cell.length_c   1.000
_cell.angle_alpha   90.00
_cell.angle_beta   90.00
_cell.angle_gamma   90.00
#
_symmetry.space_group_name_H-M   'P 1'
#
loop_
_entity.id
_entity.type
_entity.pdbx_description
1 polymer ?
#
loop_
_entity_poly.entity_id
_entity_poly.type
_entity_poly.pdbx_seq_one_letter_code
_entity_poly.pdbx_strand_id
1 'polypeptide(L)'
;MSAELSQTKPAEWLTQPTLSRVEEIIQFLSEQGTFRFPALDTGLFSAAAFEHAHGEDTGYSNVWTRDVVHIAHALWVLGQRDEAARAMLALGKFYAGSKNRFTDLIADPALAADPMRRPHIRFAGHALEELPEKWSHAQNDALGYWLWLTCKMVLAEQFKLTD
;
A
#
# COMPACT_ATOMS: atom_id res chain seq x y z
N MET A 1 -8.24 6.18 -31.17
CA MET A 1 -8.16 7.02 -29.95
C MET A 1 -6.89 6.74 -29.16
N SER A 2 -6.63 5.51 -28.70
CA SER A 2 -5.39 5.13 -27.99
C SER A 2 -4.07 5.57 -28.69
N ALA A 3 -4.06 5.58 -30.02
CA ALA A 3 -2.91 6.01 -30.83
C ALA A 3 -2.44 7.47 -30.60
N GLU A 4 -3.35 8.38 -30.22
CA GLU A 4 -3.00 9.79 -29.99
C GLU A 4 -2.26 9.97 -28.65
N LEU A 5 -2.72 9.31 -27.59
CA LEU A 5 -2.08 9.34 -26.28
C LEU A 5 -0.71 8.65 -26.30
N SER A 6 -0.55 7.58 -27.07
CA SER A 6 0.76 6.93 -27.23
C SER A 6 1.81 7.77 -28.00
N GLN A 7 1.38 8.80 -28.72
CA GLN A 7 2.24 9.64 -29.56
C GLN A 7 2.50 11.03 -28.96
N THR A 8 1.82 11.37 -27.85
CA THR A 8 1.93 12.66 -27.17
C THR A 8 2.66 12.50 -25.83
N LYS A 9 3.40 13.52 -25.41
CA LYS A 9 4.13 13.46 -24.13
C LYS A 9 3.13 13.45 -22.97
N PRO A 10 3.37 12.71 -21.87
CA PRO A 10 2.47 12.70 -20.71
C PRO A 10 2.16 14.10 -20.15
N ALA A 11 3.12 15.03 -20.22
CA ALA A 11 2.93 16.42 -19.80
C ALA A 11 1.85 17.17 -20.61
N GLU A 12 1.53 16.71 -21.82
CA GLU A 12 0.54 17.31 -22.72
C GLU A 12 -0.87 16.74 -22.53
N TRP A 13 -1.00 15.56 -21.89
CA TRP A 13 -2.26 14.83 -21.77
C TRP A 13 -3.37 15.61 -21.06
N LEU A 14 -3.01 16.47 -20.08
CA LEU A 14 -3.95 17.23 -19.23
C LEU A 14 -3.73 18.76 -19.27
N THR A 15 -3.17 19.28 -20.35
CA THR A 15 -2.96 20.74 -20.50
C THR A 15 -4.26 21.56 -20.45
N GLN A 16 -5.40 20.95 -20.81
CA GLN A 16 -6.74 21.47 -20.56
C GLN A 16 -7.64 20.34 -20.03
N PRO A 17 -7.79 20.20 -18.70
CA PRO A 17 -8.50 19.07 -18.13
C PRO A 17 -10.02 19.21 -18.35
N THR A 18 -10.60 18.23 -19.03
CA THR A 18 -12.06 18.01 -19.08
C THR A 18 -12.37 16.61 -18.53
N LEU A 19 -13.62 16.35 -18.14
CA LEU A 19 -14.04 15.03 -17.67
C LEU A 19 -13.77 13.96 -18.75
N SER A 20 -14.21 14.21 -19.99
CA SER A 20 -13.97 13.33 -21.14
C SER A 20 -12.47 13.05 -21.32
N ARG A 21 -11.61 14.06 -21.16
CA ARG A 21 -10.17 13.87 -21.30
C ARG A 21 -9.57 12.99 -20.20
N VAL A 22 -10.03 13.15 -18.96
CA VAL A 22 -9.61 12.29 -17.84
C VAL A 22 -10.08 10.85 -18.09
N GLU A 23 -11.31 10.65 -18.53
CA GLU A 23 -11.86 9.33 -18.87
C GLU A 23 -11.06 8.65 -19.99
N GLU A 24 -10.68 9.39 -21.04
CA GLU A 24 -9.81 8.89 -22.12
C GLU A 24 -8.44 8.43 -21.60
N ILE A 25 -7.81 9.21 -20.72
CA ILE A 25 -6.51 8.86 -20.14
C ILE A 25 -6.63 7.64 -19.23
N ILE A 26 -7.68 7.57 -18.41
CA ILE A 26 -7.96 6.41 -17.56
C ILE A 26 -8.14 5.16 -18.43
N GLN A 27 -8.93 5.26 -19.51
CA GLN A 27 -9.14 4.16 -20.44
C GLN A 27 -7.82 3.69 -21.08
N PHE A 28 -7.03 4.63 -21.59
CA PHE A 28 -5.73 4.34 -22.18
C PHE A 28 -4.78 3.64 -21.19
N LEU A 29 -4.62 4.20 -19.99
CA LEU A 29 -3.76 3.62 -18.95
C LEU A 29 -4.26 2.25 -18.48
N SER A 30 -5.58 2.04 -18.47
CA SER A 30 -6.19 0.74 -18.17
C SER A 30 -5.84 -0.30 -19.25
N GLU A 31 -5.92 0.09 -20.53
CA GLU A 31 -5.52 -0.76 -21.67
C GLU A 31 -4.03 -1.12 -21.63
N GLN A 32 -3.18 -0.19 -21.17
CA GLN A 32 -1.75 -0.43 -20.95
C GLN A 32 -1.47 -1.25 -19.68
N GLY A 33 -2.48 -1.59 -18.87
CA GLY A 33 -2.32 -2.34 -17.63
C GLY A 33 -1.67 -1.54 -16.49
N THR A 34 -1.58 -0.21 -16.59
CA THR A 34 -0.96 0.66 -15.58
C THR A 34 -1.60 0.54 -14.20
N PHE A 35 -2.91 0.27 -14.15
CA PHE A 35 -3.66 0.11 -12.90
C PHE A 35 -3.78 -1.36 -12.45
N ARG A 36 -2.94 -2.25 -12.96
CA ARG A 36 -2.84 -3.63 -12.45
C ARG A 36 -1.89 -3.64 -11.26
N PHE A 37 -2.41 -4.00 -10.10
CA PHE A 37 -1.65 -4.15 -8.86
C PHE A 37 -1.65 -5.63 -8.46
N PRO A 38 -0.66 -6.43 -8.87
CA PRO A 38 -0.59 -7.83 -8.48
C PRO A 38 -0.45 -7.94 -6.95
N ALA A 39 -1.39 -8.64 -6.33
CA ALA A 39 -1.31 -8.94 -4.90
C ALA A 39 -0.41 -10.15 -4.66
N LEU A 40 0.33 -10.12 -3.55
CA LEU A 40 0.98 -11.29 -2.98
C LEU A 40 -0.07 -12.28 -2.44
N ASP A 41 0.33 -13.52 -2.15
CA ASP A 41 -0.56 -14.51 -1.52
C ASP A 41 -1.13 -14.05 -0.17
N THR A 42 -0.41 -13.16 0.52
CA THR A 42 -0.90 -12.52 1.76
C THR A 42 -2.01 -11.50 1.51
N GLY A 43 -2.20 -11.04 0.27
CA GLY A 43 -3.11 -9.95 -0.12
C GLY A 43 -2.47 -8.56 -0.08
N LEU A 44 -1.17 -8.47 0.22
CA LEU A 44 -0.40 -7.22 0.22
C LEU A 44 0.14 -6.91 -1.18
N PHE A 45 0.65 -5.69 -1.36
CA PHE A 45 1.24 -5.22 -2.61
C PHE A 45 2.69 -4.79 -2.38
N SER A 46 3.59 -5.20 -3.28
CA SER A 46 4.97 -4.71 -3.27
C SER A 46 5.02 -3.23 -3.68
N ALA A 47 6.03 -2.50 -3.22
CA ALA A 47 6.20 -1.09 -3.60
C ALA A 47 6.47 -0.90 -5.10
N ALA A 48 7.03 -1.90 -5.78
CA ALA A 48 7.05 -1.96 -7.23
C ALA A 48 6.62 -3.34 -7.74
N ALA A 49 5.87 -3.35 -8.85
CA ALA A 49 5.59 -4.57 -9.59
C ALA A 49 6.80 -4.93 -10.45
N PHE A 50 7.29 -6.16 -10.32
CA PHE A 50 8.31 -6.72 -11.22
C PHE A 50 7.67 -7.87 -12.00
N GLU A 51 7.61 -7.76 -13.32
CA GLU A 51 7.14 -8.85 -14.19
C GLU A 51 8.14 -10.01 -14.28
N HIS A 52 9.38 -9.82 -13.84
CA HIS A 52 10.43 -10.82 -13.90
C HIS A 52 11.18 -10.89 -12.57
N ALA A 53 11.53 -12.12 -12.14
CA ALA A 53 12.15 -12.52 -10.87
C ALA A 53 13.57 -11.96 -10.61
N HIS A 54 13.90 -10.77 -11.11
CA HIS A 54 15.15 -10.06 -10.84
C HIS A 54 15.01 -8.97 -9.75
N GLY A 55 13.86 -8.92 -9.07
CA GLY A 55 13.52 -7.90 -8.06
C GLY A 55 14.09 -8.11 -6.66
N GLU A 56 14.80 -9.21 -6.41
CA GLU A 56 15.37 -9.52 -5.08
C GLU A 56 16.44 -8.50 -4.64
N ASP A 57 17.19 -7.90 -5.59
CA ASP A 57 18.35 -7.06 -5.27
C ASP A 57 18.04 -5.58 -4.98
N THR A 58 16.82 -5.08 -5.21
CA THR A 58 16.52 -3.63 -5.08
C THR A 58 15.71 -3.25 -3.85
N GLY A 59 15.20 -4.25 -3.09
CA GLY A 59 14.35 -4.01 -1.93
C GLY A 59 12.94 -3.49 -2.24
N TYR A 60 12.57 -3.29 -3.51
CA TYR A 60 11.22 -2.90 -3.93
C TYR A 60 10.22 -4.09 -3.96
N SER A 61 10.70 -5.31 -3.73
CA SER A 61 9.89 -6.49 -3.38
C SER A 61 9.27 -6.39 -1.99
N ASN A 62 9.76 -5.47 -1.15
CA ASN A 62 9.21 -5.25 0.18
C ASN A 62 7.87 -4.51 0.11
N VAL A 63 7.10 -4.64 1.17
CA VAL A 63 5.82 -3.97 1.35
C VAL A 63 6.03 -2.71 2.17
N TRP A 64 5.41 -1.61 1.74
CA TRP A 64 5.27 -0.40 2.54
C TRP A 64 3.83 -0.22 2.95
N THR A 65 3.60 0.02 4.23
CA THR A 65 2.25 0.22 4.78
C THR A 65 1.51 1.36 4.06
N ARG A 66 2.19 2.49 3.80
CA ARG A 66 1.58 3.63 3.10
C ARG A 66 1.03 3.22 1.74
N ASP A 67 1.84 2.53 0.96
CA ASP A 67 1.57 2.13 -0.42
C ASP A 67 0.37 1.17 -0.45
N VAL A 68 0.38 0.14 0.43
CA VAL A 68 -0.74 -0.80 0.58
C VAL A 68 -2.03 -0.07 0.95
N VAL A 69 -1.99 0.89 1.88
CA VAL A 69 -3.20 1.61 2.28
C VAL A 69 -3.74 2.47 1.13
N HIS A 70 -2.89 3.10 0.32
CA HIS A 70 -3.34 3.90 -0.82
C HIS A 70 -3.94 3.01 -1.92
N ILE A 71 -3.32 1.87 -2.21
CA ILE A 71 -3.86 0.88 -3.16
C ILE A 71 -5.19 0.34 -2.63
N ALA A 72 -5.26 -0.11 -1.37
CA ALA A 72 -6.49 -0.61 -0.76
C ALA A 72 -7.61 0.44 -0.76
N HIS A 73 -7.29 1.71 -0.49
CA HIS A 73 -8.27 2.79 -0.57
C HIS A 73 -8.79 2.99 -2.00
N ALA A 74 -7.90 2.99 -2.99
CA ALA A 74 -8.28 3.10 -4.40
C ALA A 74 -9.18 1.93 -4.83
N LEU A 75 -8.81 0.69 -4.50
CA LEU A 75 -9.60 -0.51 -4.75
C LEU A 75 -10.98 -0.41 -4.10
N TRP A 76 -11.04 0.03 -2.84
CA TRP A 76 -12.30 0.20 -2.11
C TRP A 76 -13.24 1.23 -2.74
N VAL A 77 -12.69 2.39 -3.15
CA VAL A 77 -13.45 3.44 -3.85
C VAL A 77 -13.95 2.97 -5.21
N LEU A 78 -13.18 2.13 -5.91
CA LEU A 78 -13.54 1.54 -7.20
C LEU A 78 -14.45 0.29 -7.08
N GLY A 79 -14.87 -0.07 -5.87
CA GLY A 79 -15.78 -1.19 -5.63
C GLY A 79 -15.12 -2.57 -5.54
N GLN A 80 -13.80 -2.66 -5.65
CA GLN A 80 -13.00 -3.88 -5.40
C GLN A 80 -12.79 -4.08 -3.90
N ARG A 81 -13.92 -4.26 -3.20
CA ARG A 81 -13.97 -4.14 -1.74
C ARG A 81 -13.35 -5.33 -1.01
N ASP A 82 -13.42 -6.52 -1.58
CA ASP A 82 -12.88 -7.74 -0.98
C ASP A 82 -11.35 -7.75 -1.04
N GLU A 83 -10.75 -7.32 -2.15
CA GLU A 83 -9.31 -7.14 -2.31
C GLU A 83 -8.78 -6.09 -1.33
N ALA A 84 -9.49 -4.96 -1.21
CA ALA A 84 -9.16 -3.92 -0.25
C ALA A 84 -9.23 -4.42 1.20
N ALA A 85 -10.27 -5.18 1.55
CA ALA A 85 -10.41 -5.78 2.87
C ALA A 85 -9.28 -6.77 3.17
N ARG A 86 -8.94 -7.63 2.22
CA ARG A 86 -7.86 -8.62 2.36
C ARG A 86 -6.52 -7.93 2.66
N ALA A 87 -6.19 -6.85 1.94
CA ALA A 87 -4.97 -6.09 2.17
C ALA A 87 -4.93 -5.46 3.58
N MET A 88 -6.03 -4.87 4.03
CA MET A 88 -6.11 -4.24 5.35
C MET A 88 -6.04 -5.24 6.50
N LEU A 89 -6.68 -6.40 6.34
CA LEU A 89 -6.58 -7.51 7.30
C LEU A 89 -5.17 -8.11 7.34
N ALA A 90 -4.47 -8.17 6.21
CA ALA A 90 -3.08 -8.63 6.15
C ALA A 90 -2.13 -7.68 6.89
N LEU A 91 -2.30 -6.36 6.75
CA LEU A 91 -1.59 -5.37 7.59
C LEU A 91 -1.90 -5.56 9.08
N GLY A 92 -3.17 -5.84 9.42
CA GLY A 92 -3.56 -6.15 10.80
C GLY A 92 -2.82 -7.38 11.37
N LYS A 93 -2.70 -8.45 10.58
CA LYS A 93 -1.94 -9.66 10.97
C LYS A 93 -0.46 -9.34 11.20
N PHE A 94 0.15 -8.57 10.31
CA PHE A 94 1.54 -8.13 10.46
C PHE A 94 1.75 -7.35 11.77
N TYR A 95 0.94 -6.32 12.03
CA TYR A 95 1.07 -5.52 13.25
C TYR A 95 0.70 -6.28 14.53
N ALA A 96 -0.18 -7.27 14.46
CA ALA A 96 -0.45 -8.16 15.59
C ALA A 96 0.80 -8.97 15.98
N GLY A 97 1.59 -9.43 14.98
CA GLY A 97 2.87 -10.10 15.18
C GLY A 97 3.93 -9.20 15.83
N SER A 98 3.92 -7.90 15.49
CA SER A 98 4.87 -6.91 16.02
C SER A 98 4.28 -6.03 17.14
N LYS A 99 3.23 -6.47 17.83
CA LYS A 99 2.48 -5.62 18.79
C LYS A 99 3.34 -5.07 19.92
N ASN A 100 4.37 -5.81 20.31
CA ASN A 100 5.31 -5.41 21.35
C ASN A 100 6.01 -4.07 21.02
N ARG A 101 6.24 -3.76 19.74
CA ARG A 101 6.85 -2.49 19.34
C ARG A 101 5.99 -1.29 19.70
N PHE A 102 4.67 -1.45 19.64
CA PHE A 102 3.74 -0.41 20.08
C PHE A 102 3.75 -0.30 21.61
N THR A 103 3.59 -1.42 22.32
CA THR A 103 3.49 -1.41 23.78
C THR A 103 4.77 -0.95 24.46
N ASP A 104 5.93 -1.37 23.94
CA ASP A 104 7.24 -0.98 24.47
C ASP A 104 7.47 0.52 24.32
N LEU A 105 7.11 1.11 23.16
CA LEU A 105 7.25 2.55 22.94
C LEU A 105 6.27 3.40 23.74
N ILE A 106 5.06 2.88 23.98
CA ILE A 106 4.10 3.53 24.87
C ILE A 106 4.63 3.53 26.31
N ALA A 107 5.24 2.43 26.74
CA ALA A 107 5.83 2.30 28.07
C ALA A 107 7.12 3.14 28.24
N ASP A 108 7.96 3.19 27.21
CA ASP A 108 9.20 3.97 27.17
C ASP A 108 9.39 4.68 25.82
N PRO A 109 8.94 5.95 25.71
CA PRO A 109 9.12 6.75 24.50
C PRO A 109 10.58 7.01 24.12
N ALA A 110 11.55 6.86 25.03
CA ALA A 110 12.97 7.07 24.71
C ALA A 110 13.48 6.02 23.71
N LEU A 111 12.86 4.84 23.66
CA LEU A 111 13.16 3.80 22.66
C LEU A 111 12.97 4.31 21.22
N ALA A 112 12.16 5.35 21.01
CA ALA A 112 11.90 5.91 19.69
C ALA A 112 13.13 6.59 19.04
N ALA A 113 14.19 6.81 19.81
CA ALA A 113 15.49 7.28 19.33
C ALA A 113 16.18 6.26 18.42
N ASP A 114 15.88 4.97 18.57
CA ASP A 114 16.26 3.93 17.61
C ASP A 114 15.09 3.68 16.64
N PRO A 115 15.21 4.06 15.35
CA PRO A 115 14.18 3.82 14.35
C PRO A 115 13.78 2.35 14.23
N MET A 116 14.68 1.42 14.53
CA MET A 116 14.40 -0.01 14.47
C MET A 116 13.55 -0.51 15.63
N ARG A 117 13.32 0.30 16.68
CA ARG A 117 12.39 -0.02 17.79
C ARG A 117 10.95 0.37 17.49
N ARG A 118 10.73 1.21 16.47
CA ARG A 118 9.39 1.63 16.03
C ARG A 118 8.66 0.50 15.32
N PRO A 119 7.31 0.50 15.27
CA PRO A 119 6.58 -0.41 14.40
C PRO A 119 7.09 -0.29 12.98
N HIS A 120 7.42 -1.42 12.36
CA HIS A 120 8.00 -1.42 11.03
C HIS A 120 6.94 -1.05 10.00
N ILE A 121 7.21 -0.01 9.22
CA ILE A 121 6.35 0.41 8.09
C ILE A 121 6.79 -0.17 6.74
N ARG A 122 7.91 -0.90 6.75
CA ARG A 122 8.55 -1.57 5.60
C ARG A 122 8.92 -2.97 6.06
N PHE A 123 8.47 -4.00 5.36
CA PHE A 123 8.61 -5.38 5.81
C PHE A 123 8.50 -6.40 4.66
N ALA A 124 8.81 -7.66 4.92
CA ALA A 124 8.70 -8.76 3.96
C ALA A 124 7.24 -9.20 3.82
N GLY A 125 6.58 -8.79 2.74
CA GLY A 125 5.14 -9.01 2.54
C GLY A 125 4.70 -10.46 2.34
N HIS A 126 5.59 -11.32 1.84
CA HIS A 126 5.27 -12.74 1.60
C HIS A 126 5.23 -13.54 2.90
N ALA A 127 6.08 -13.19 3.87
CA ALA A 127 6.18 -13.86 5.17
C ALA A 127 5.46 -13.11 6.30
N LEU A 128 5.08 -11.83 6.09
CA LEU A 128 4.63 -10.92 7.14
C LEU A 128 5.69 -10.77 8.25
N GLU A 129 6.96 -10.67 7.84
CA GLU A 129 8.11 -10.61 8.74
C GLU A 129 8.83 -9.27 8.64
N GLU A 130 9.38 -8.84 9.76
CA GLU A 130 10.21 -7.65 9.83
C GLU A 130 11.55 -7.86 9.15
N LEU A 131 12.07 -6.78 8.57
CA LEU A 131 13.34 -6.78 7.90
C LEU A 131 14.46 -6.46 8.90
N PRO A 132 15.55 -7.23 8.93
CA PRO A 132 16.67 -6.96 9.83
C PRO A 132 17.49 -5.73 9.42
N GLU A 133 17.38 -5.29 8.16
CA GLU A 133 18.14 -4.16 7.66
C GLU A 133 17.69 -2.85 8.32
N LYS A 134 18.67 -2.07 8.77
CA LYS A 134 18.40 -0.77 9.39
C LYS A 134 17.63 0.14 8.42
N TRP A 135 16.47 0.61 8.85
CA TRP A 135 15.63 1.52 8.10
C TRP A 135 15.00 2.60 8.98
N SER A 136 14.66 3.74 8.38
CA SER A 136 13.96 4.82 9.07
C SER A 136 12.45 4.54 9.11
N HIS A 137 11.99 3.81 10.13
CA HIS A 137 10.57 3.50 10.34
C HIS A 137 9.77 4.63 11.01
N ALA A 138 10.35 5.83 11.15
CA ALA A 138 9.67 7.01 11.70
C ALA A 138 8.71 7.66 10.68
N GLN A 139 7.78 6.87 10.12
CA GLN A 139 6.76 7.31 9.15
C GLN A 139 5.38 7.09 9.77
N ASN A 140 5.01 7.96 10.71
CA ASN A 140 3.76 7.85 11.48
C ASN A 140 2.51 8.05 10.60
N ASP A 141 2.65 8.69 9.44
CA ASP A 141 1.61 8.81 8.43
C ASP A 141 1.10 7.43 7.98
N ALA A 142 2.01 6.47 7.76
CA ALA A 142 1.63 5.13 7.34
C ALA A 142 0.76 4.40 8.37
N LEU A 143 1.09 4.53 9.66
CA LEU A 143 0.28 3.99 10.76
C LEU A 143 -1.07 4.70 10.87
N GLY A 144 -1.07 6.02 10.73
CA GLY A 144 -2.30 6.83 10.71
C GLY A 144 -3.24 6.45 9.57
N TYR A 145 -2.71 6.26 8.36
CA TYR A 145 -3.50 5.84 7.20
C TYR A 145 -4.07 4.43 7.39
N TRP A 146 -3.28 3.50 7.92
CA TRP A 146 -3.75 2.15 8.20
C TRP A 146 -4.92 2.15 9.19
N LEU A 147 -4.78 2.88 10.31
CA LEU A 147 -5.85 3.01 11.30
C LEU A 147 -7.11 3.65 10.68
N TRP A 148 -6.93 4.77 9.96
CA TRP A 148 -8.02 5.50 9.32
C TRP A 148 -8.83 4.62 8.36
N LEU A 149 -8.15 3.92 7.44
CA LEU A 149 -8.85 3.10 6.45
C LEU A 149 -9.49 1.87 7.10
N THR A 150 -8.82 1.25 8.07
CA THR A 150 -9.39 0.13 8.84
C THR A 150 -10.69 0.57 9.52
N CYS A 151 -10.68 1.69 10.25
CA CYS A 151 -11.88 2.23 10.89
C CYS A 151 -12.98 2.54 9.87
N LYS A 152 -12.65 3.17 8.74
CA LYS A 152 -13.63 3.44 7.67
C LYS A 152 -14.29 2.16 7.15
N MET A 153 -13.51 1.11 6.90
CA MET A 153 -14.01 -0.16 6.38
C MET A 153 -14.86 -0.91 7.41
N VAL A 154 -14.47 -0.89 8.69
CA VAL A 154 -15.29 -1.47 9.78
C VAL A 154 -16.62 -0.74 9.93
N LEU A 155 -16.62 0.60 9.90
CA LEU A 155 -17.84 1.40 9.96
C LEU A 155 -18.75 1.20 8.74
N ALA A 156 -18.17 0.89 7.59
CA ALA A 156 -18.90 0.52 6.38
C ALA A 156 -19.29 -0.97 6.33
N GLU A 157 -19.10 -1.70 7.44
CA GLU A 157 -19.38 -3.14 7.59
C GLU A 157 -18.65 -4.04 6.57
N GLN A 158 -17.52 -3.57 6.02
CA GLN A 158 -16.73 -4.33 5.05
C GLN A 158 -16.07 -5.57 5.67
N PHE A 159 -15.64 -5.45 6.93
CA PHE A 159 -15.17 -6.57 7.75
C PHE A 159 -15.33 -6.22 9.22
N LYS A 160 -15.25 -7.23 10.08
CA LYS A 160 -15.24 -7.07 11.54
C LYS A 160 -13.85 -7.37 12.08
N LEU A 161 -13.43 -6.64 13.09
CA LEU A 161 -12.29 -7.01 13.91
C LEU A 161 -12.80 -8.00 14.97
N THR A 162 -12.10 -9.11 15.13
CA THR A 162 -12.38 -10.13 16.15
C THR A 162 -11.23 -10.18 17.13
N ASP A 163 -11.54 -10.46 18.39
CA ASP A 163 -10.56 -10.61 19.48
C ASP A 163 -9.73 -11.91 19.34
#